data_AF-A0A2S9I790-F1
#
_entry.id   AF-A0A2S9I790-F1
#
_cell.length_a   1.000
_cell.length_b   1.000
_cell.length_c   1.000
_cell.angle_alpha   90.00
_cell.angle_beta   90.00
_cell.angle_gamma   90.00
#
_symmetry.space_group_name_H-M   'P 1'
#
loop_
_entity.id
_entity.type
_entity.pdbx_description
1 polymer ?
#
loop_
_entity_poly.entity_id
_entity_poly.type
_entity_poly.pdbx_seq_one_letter_code
_entity_poly.pdbx_strand_id
1 'polypeptide(L)'
;MGLFLVRATAVVALLILYFVRPELSDEGSLLRRWSRDNSGDTDSVTDSIISEHILRFTCEHGLSESESRLLQGMRTRPTMMPVTLLLHPGPVQREGKRFVRSVRQNTLIGALVTVAVIFPLVTGMAVEHPVMWLGAVINLAAFAAGANLVRHCMSDTSLVNLVLTGRGD
;
A
#
# COMPACT_ATOMS: atom_id res chain seq x y z
N MET A 1 4.40 29.36 -15.71
CA MET A 1 5.10 28.10 -15.36
C MET A 1 4.81 27.67 -13.91
N GLY A 2 4.99 28.53 -12.90
CA GLY A 2 4.72 28.20 -11.50
C GLY A 2 3.32 27.66 -11.18
N LEU A 3 2.25 28.26 -11.75
CA LEU A 3 0.87 27.80 -11.53
C LEU A 3 0.62 26.35 -12.00
N PHE A 4 1.27 25.93 -13.09
CA PHE A 4 1.17 24.57 -13.60
C PHE A 4 1.84 23.57 -12.66
N LEU A 5 3.02 23.91 -12.13
CA LEU A 5 3.75 23.08 -11.18
C LEU A 5 3.00 22.94 -9.84
N VAL A 6 2.39 24.02 -9.34
CA VAL A 6 1.54 23.97 -8.14
C VAL A 6 0.34 23.04 -8.35
N ARG A 7 -0.37 23.18 -9.48
CA ARG A 7 -1.51 22.32 -9.81
C ARG A 7 -1.09 20.85 -9.94
N ALA A 8 0.01 20.58 -10.65
CA ALA A 8 0.52 19.23 -10.82
C ALA A 8 0.91 18.61 -9.47
N THR A 9 1.59 19.36 -8.61
CA THR A 9 1.92 18.92 -7.24
C THR A 9 0.67 18.59 -6.44
N ALA A 10 -0.34 19.45 -6.48
CA ALA A 10 -1.60 19.22 -5.76
C ALA A 10 -2.34 17.97 -6.28
N VAL A 11 -2.45 17.80 -7.59
CA VAL A 11 -3.11 16.63 -8.21
C VAL A 11 -2.40 15.34 -7.80
N VAL A 12 -1.08 15.30 -7.89
CA VAL A 12 -0.32 14.09 -7.57
C VAL A 12 -0.35 13.81 -6.07
N ALA A 13 -0.25 14.84 -5.22
CA ALA A 13 -0.37 14.68 -3.78
C ALA A 13 -1.75 14.14 -3.37
N LEU A 14 -2.84 14.66 -3.96
CA LEU A 14 -4.19 14.14 -3.73
C LEU A 14 -4.35 12.70 -4.21
N LEU A 15 -3.76 12.36 -5.36
CA LEU A 15 -3.76 10.99 -5.86
C LEU A 15 -3.05 10.03 -4.90
N ILE A 16 -1.84 10.39 -4.42
CA ILE A 16 -1.13 9.58 -3.43
C ILE A 16 -1.93 9.47 -2.13
N LEU A 17 -2.51 10.57 -1.65
CA LEU A 17 -3.31 10.58 -0.42
C LEU A 17 -4.56 9.67 -0.56
N TYR A 18 -5.18 9.64 -1.74
CA TYR A 18 -6.25 8.69 -2.05
C TYR A 18 -5.76 7.24 -1.93
N PHE A 19 -4.57 6.93 -2.46
CA PHE A 19 -3.98 5.59 -2.34
C PHE A 19 -3.59 5.22 -0.90
N VAL A 20 -3.11 6.18 -0.10
CA VAL A 20 -2.62 5.95 1.27
C VAL A 20 -3.75 5.97 2.31
N ARG A 21 -4.93 6.49 1.95
CA ARG A 21 -6.08 6.62 2.87
C ARG A 21 -6.38 5.37 3.71
N PRO A 22 -6.40 4.13 3.18
CA PRO A 22 -6.59 2.93 4.00
C PRO A 22 -5.57 2.76 5.14
N GLU A 23 -4.30 3.14 4.94
CA GLU A 23 -3.27 3.10 6.00
C GLU A 23 -3.54 4.10 7.13
N LEU A 24 -4.26 5.18 6.83
CA LEU A 24 -4.59 6.24 7.79
C LEU A 24 -5.88 5.96 8.57
N SER A 25 -6.58 4.87 8.24
CA SER A 25 -7.77 4.45 8.97
C SER A 25 -7.41 3.82 10.32
N ASP A 26 -8.36 3.85 11.27
CA ASP A 26 -8.18 3.21 12.57
C ASP A 26 -7.86 1.71 12.42
N GLU A 27 -8.57 1.01 11.53
CA GLU A 27 -8.33 -0.39 11.18
C GLU A 27 -6.93 -0.62 10.60
N GLY A 28 -6.47 0.25 9.69
CA GLY A 28 -5.13 0.19 9.12
C GLY A 28 -4.04 0.33 10.17
N SER A 29 -4.21 1.29 11.08
CA SER A 29 -3.28 1.50 12.20
C SER A 29 -3.24 0.28 13.15
N LEU A 30 -4.39 -0.34 13.37
CA LEU A 30 -4.54 -1.52 14.23
C LEU A 30 -3.86 -2.75 13.60
N LEU A 31 -4.10 -3.02 12.31
CA LEU A 31 -3.45 -4.10 11.56
C LEU A 31 -1.92 -3.95 11.52
N ARG A 32 -1.43 -2.72 11.36
CA ARG A 32 0.02 -2.41 11.40
C ARG A 32 0.63 -2.65 12.78
N ARG A 33 -0.07 -2.28 13.85
CA ARG A 33 0.37 -2.56 15.24
C ARG A 33 0.41 -4.05 15.52
N TRP A 34 -0.69 -4.75 15.21
CA TRP A 34 -0.78 -6.20 15.36
C TRP A 34 0.35 -6.95 14.64
N SER A 35 0.63 -6.59 13.38
CA SER A 35 1.72 -7.21 12.62
C SER A 35 3.10 -6.98 13.23
N ARG A 36 3.30 -5.86 13.94
CA ARG A 36 4.57 -5.49 14.58
C ARG A 36 4.75 -6.11 15.96
N ASP A 37 3.69 -6.19 16.77
CA ASP A 37 3.77 -6.59 18.17
C ASP A 37 4.07 -8.09 18.33
N ASN A 38 3.88 -8.89 17.26
CA ASN A 38 4.24 -10.32 17.18
C ASN A 38 3.65 -11.20 18.29
N SER A 39 2.74 -10.67 19.11
CA SER A 39 1.86 -11.44 19.95
C SER A 39 0.80 -12.03 19.04
N GLY A 40 0.88 -13.34 18.79
CA GLY A 40 -0.20 -14.07 18.12
C GLY A 40 -1.50 -14.13 18.94
N ASP A 41 -1.52 -13.49 20.11
CA ASP A 41 -2.68 -13.30 20.96
C ASP A 41 -3.37 -11.99 20.56
N THR A 42 -4.62 -12.11 20.12
CA THR A 42 -5.44 -10.99 19.64
C THR A 42 -6.77 -10.99 20.37
N ASP A 43 -7.14 -9.82 20.91
CA ASP A 43 -8.50 -9.60 21.41
C ASP A 43 -9.53 -9.88 20.31
N SER A 44 -10.73 -10.30 20.70
CA SER A 44 -11.80 -10.72 19.79
C SER A 44 -12.16 -9.67 18.72
N VAL A 45 -12.02 -8.39 19.04
CA VAL A 45 -12.26 -7.26 18.13
C VAL A 45 -11.16 -7.13 17.06
N THR A 46 -9.91 -7.28 17.45
CA THR A 46 -8.79 -7.28 16.49
C THR A 46 -8.89 -8.49 15.57
N ASP A 47 -9.29 -9.63 16.14
CA ASP A 47 -9.45 -10.89 15.40
C ASP A 47 -10.52 -10.83 14.31
N SER A 48 -11.66 -10.18 14.61
CA SER A 48 -12.74 -9.99 13.65
C SER A 48 -12.31 -9.08 12.50
N ILE A 49 -11.63 -7.97 12.79
CA ILE A 49 -11.11 -7.04 11.77
C ILE A 49 -10.12 -7.75 10.85
N ILE A 50 -9.14 -8.48 11.41
CA ILE A 50 -8.17 -9.23 10.62
C ILE A 50 -8.89 -10.24 9.71
N SER A 51 -9.86 -10.97 10.27
CA SER A 51 -10.62 -11.98 9.52
C SER A 51 -11.44 -11.35 8.39
N GLU A 52 -12.04 -10.18 8.62
CA GLU A 52 -12.79 -9.43 7.60
C GLU A 52 -11.87 -8.99 6.46
N HIS A 53 -10.70 -8.43 6.76
CA HIS A 53 -9.74 -8.00 5.74
C HIS A 53 -9.18 -9.18 4.93
N ILE A 54 -8.91 -10.32 5.57
CA ILE A 54 -8.56 -11.56 4.86
C ILE A 54 -9.71 -12.01 3.96
N LEU A 55 -10.93 -12.04 4.48
CA LEU A 55 -12.09 -12.50 3.73
C LEU A 55 -12.34 -11.60 2.51
N ARG A 56 -12.28 -10.28 2.70
CA ARG A 56 -12.38 -9.30 1.62
C ARG A 56 -11.32 -9.55 0.54
N PHE A 57 -10.06 -9.71 0.92
CA PHE A 57 -8.97 -10.01 -0.01
C PHE A 57 -9.22 -11.34 -0.75
N THR A 58 -9.67 -12.38 -0.04
CA THR A 58 -9.98 -13.69 -0.63
C THR A 58 -11.12 -13.60 -1.64
N CYS A 59 -12.17 -12.84 -1.34
CA CYS A 59 -13.31 -12.64 -2.23
C CYS A 59 -12.94 -11.80 -3.45
N GLU A 60 -12.20 -10.70 -3.26
CA GLU A 60 -11.81 -9.80 -4.35
C GLU A 60 -10.93 -10.48 -5.40
N HIS A 61 -10.14 -11.46 -4.99
CA HIS A 61 -9.23 -12.20 -5.88
C HIS A 61 -9.67 -13.64 -6.18
N GLY A 62 -10.88 -14.03 -5.76
CA GLY A 62 -11.44 -15.37 -6.00
C GLY A 62 -10.53 -16.50 -5.52
N LEU A 63 -10.00 -16.38 -4.29
CA LEU A 63 -9.17 -17.42 -3.69
C LEU A 63 -9.99 -18.67 -3.39
N SER A 64 -9.41 -19.84 -3.66
CA SER A 64 -10.02 -21.12 -3.30
C SER A 64 -10.03 -21.31 -1.78
N GLU A 65 -10.81 -22.28 -1.28
CA GLU A 65 -10.85 -22.57 0.16
C GLU A 65 -9.47 -22.95 0.72
N SER A 66 -8.67 -23.72 -0.02
CA SER A 66 -7.33 -24.12 0.41
C SER A 66 -6.39 -22.92 0.54
N GLU A 67 -6.41 -22.02 -0.45
CA GLU A 67 -5.63 -20.77 -0.44
C GLU A 67 -6.07 -19.83 0.69
N SER A 68 -7.38 -19.73 0.91
CA SER A 68 -7.95 -18.94 2.00
C SER A 68 -7.54 -19.46 3.36
N ARG A 69 -7.51 -20.80 3.55
CA ARG A 69 -6.99 -21.43 4.78
C ARG A 69 -5.50 -21.19 4.98
N LEU A 70 -4.70 -21.17 3.91
CA LEU A 70 -3.28 -20.83 3.99
C LEU A 70 -3.08 -19.41 4.51
N LEU A 71 -3.80 -18.43 3.94
CA LEU A 71 -3.79 -17.04 4.40
C LEU A 71 -4.28 -16.89 5.85
N GLN A 72 -5.35 -17.59 6.24
CA GLN A 72 -5.79 -17.60 7.63
C GLN A 72 -4.73 -18.20 8.57
N GLY A 73 -4.01 -19.23 8.15
CA GLY A 73 -2.92 -19.83 8.92
C GLY A 73 -1.76 -18.87 9.18
N MET A 74 -1.57 -17.85 8.33
CA MET A 74 -0.53 -16.83 8.52
C MET A 74 -0.77 -15.92 9.72
N ARG A 75 -1.99 -15.89 10.28
CA ARG A 75 -2.32 -15.14 11.50
C ARG A 75 -1.47 -15.55 12.70
N THR A 76 -1.00 -16.79 12.74
CA THR A 76 -0.08 -17.30 13.77
C THR A 76 1.30 -16.64 13.74
N ARG A 77 1.64 -15.97 12.63
CA ARG A 77 2.89 -15.23 12.44
C ARG A 77 2.58 -13.83 11.87
N PRO A 78 2.10 -12.90 12.71
CA PRO A 78 1.64 -11.56 12.28
C PRO A 78 2.69 -10.77 11.47
N THR A 79 3.98 -10.98 11.77
CA THR A 79 5.12 -10.36 11.08
C THR A 79 5.27 -10.79 9.62
N MET A 80 4.72 -11.97 9.27
CA MET A 80 4.71 -12.49 7.92
C MET A 80 3.39 -12.18 7.21
N MET A 81 2.44 -11.48 7.82
CA MET A 81 1.15 -11.20 7.19
C MET A 81 1.29 -10.10 6.12
N PRO A 82 0.70 -10.26 4.92
CA PRO A 82 0.74 -9.26 3.85
C PRO A 82 -0.23 -8.09 4.12
N VAL A 83 -0.05 -7.39 5.23
CA VAL A 83 -0.99 -6.36 5.73
C VAL A 83 -1.28 -5.28 4.68
N THR A 84 -0.29 -4.90 3.89
CA THR A 84 -0.47 -3.86 2.87
C THR A 84 -1.40 -4.33 1.77
N LEU A 85 -1.32 -5.60 1.36
CA LEU A 85 -2.26 -6.14 0.38
C LEU A 85 -3.66 -6.40 0.95
N LEU A 86 -3.76 -6.69 2.25
CA LEU A 86 -5.06 -6.78 2.92
C LEU A 86 -5.77 -5.42 2.93
N LEU A 87 -5.04 -4.36 3.27
CA LEU A 87 -5.55 -2.98 3.26
C LEU A 87 -5.75 -2.43 1.84
N HIS A 88 -4.91 -2.87 0.90
CA HIS A 88 -4.92 -2.46 -0.49
C HIS A 88 -4.96 -3.72 -1.38
N PRO A 89 -6.14 -4.27 -1.67
CA PRO A 89 -6.26 -5.41 -2.60
C PRO A 89 -6.03 -4.98 -4.05
N GLY A 90 -6.46 -3.77 -4.41
CA GLY A 90 -6.41 -3.24 -5.78
C GLY A 90 -5.05 -3.15 -6.49
N PRO A 91 -3.88 -2.94 -5.83
CA PRO A 91 -2.56 -2.92 -6.46
C PRO A 91 -2.13 -4.25 -7.09
N VAL A 92 -2.76 -5.37 -6.74
CA VAL A 92 -2.44 -6.68 -7.35
C VAL A 92 -3.62 -7.20 -8.16
N GLN A 93 -3.31 -8.03 -9.14
CA GLN A 93 -4.29 -8.81 -9.88
C GLN A 93 -3.84 -10.26 -9.93
N ARG A 94 -4.82 -11.16 -10.01
CA ARG A 94 -4.56 -12.60 -10.06
C ARG A 94 -4.42 -13.05 -11.52
N GLU A 95 -3.30 -13.68 -11.84
CA GLU A 95 -3.02 -14.33 -13.12
C GLU A 95 -2.74 -15.82 -12.87
N GLY A 96 -3.76 -16.66 -13.11
CA GLY A 96 -3.72 -18.08 -12.78
C GLY A 96 -3.54 -18.31 -11.28
N LYS A 97 -2.38 -18.87 -10.88
CA LYS A 97 -2.04 -19.16 -9.48
C LYS A 97 -1.18 -18.08 -8.80
N ARG A 98 -0.82 -17.01 -9.52
CA ARG A 98 0.09 -15.97 -8.99
C ARG A 98 -0.58 -14.60 -9.01
N PHE A 99 -0.15 -13.75 -8.10
CA PHE A 99 -0.43 -12.33 -8.07
C PHE A 99 0.65 -11.58 -8.85
N VAL A 100 0.21 -10.68 -9.71
CA VAL A 100 1.07 -9.76 -10.44
C VAL A 100 0.59 -8.33 -10.23
N ARG A 101 1.39 -7.37 -10.70
CA ARG A 101 1.06 -5.94 -10.59
C ARG A 101 -0.19 -5.62 -11.41
N SER A 102 -1.15 -4.94 -10.79
CA SER A 102 -2.33 -4.46 -11.50
C SER A 102 -2.08 -3.10 -12.16
N VAL A 103 -3.07 -2.66 -12.95
CA VAL A 103 -3.12 -1.29 -13.47
C VAL A 103 -3.03 -0.26 -12.35
N ARG A 104 -3.66 -0.49 -11.18
CA ARG A 104 -3.62 0.44 -10.04
C ARG A 104 -2.20 0.60 -9.49
N GLN A 105 -1.41 -0.48 -9.39
CA GLN A 105 -0.02 -0.37 -8.95
C GLN A 105 0.84 0.35 -10.00
N ASN A 106 0.59 0.12 -11.29
CA ASN A 106 1.27 0.86 -12.35
C ASN A 106 0.92 2.36 -12.32
N THR A 107 -0.32 2.73 -12.03
CA THR A 107 -0.74 4.12 -11.83
C THR A 107 -0.02 4.75 -10.64
N LEU A 108 0.10 4.04 -9.52
CA LEU A 108 0.82 4.52 -8.33
C LEU A 108 2.31 4.75 -8.63
N ILE A 109 2.96 3.83 -9.36
CA ILE A 109 4.34 3.99 -9.81
C ILE A 109 4.48 5.20 -10.75
N GLY A 110 3.57 5.36 -11.71
CA GLY A 110 3.55 6.53 -12.61
C GLY A 110 3.39 7.85 -11.85
N ALA A 111 2.53 7.88 -10.83
CA ALA A 111 2.37 9.02 -9.94
C ALA A 111 3.68 9.35 -9.20
N LEU A 112 4.38 8.35 -8.67
CA LEU A 112 5.68 8.54 -8.01
C LEU A 112 6.76 9.08 -8.94
N VAL A 113 6.83 8.58 -10.18
CA VAL A 113 7.75 9.12 -11.19
C VAL A 113 7.42 10.58 -11.47
N THR A 114 6.13 10.92 -11.56
CA THR A 114 5.67 12.30 -11.76
C THR A 114 6.09 13.20 -10.60
N VAL A 115 5.93 12.75 -9.35
CA VAL A 115 6.45 13.46 -8.16
C VAL A 115 7.95 13.70 -8.27
N ALA A 116 8.73 12.66 -8.59
CA ALA A 116 10.18 12.72 -8.66
C ALA A 116 10.67 13.73 -9.71
N VAL A 117 9.94 13.91 -10.81
CA VAL A 117 10.24 14.92 -11.84
C VAL A 117 9.83 16.33 -11.39
N ILE A 118 8.68 16.47 -10.73
CA ILE A 118 8.18 17.78 -10.27
C ILE A 118 9.00 18.32 -9.10
N PHE A 119 9.48 17.45 -8.22
CA PHE A 119 10.12 17.82 -6.96
C PHE A 119 11.33 18.76 -7.14
N PRO A 120 12.34 18.45 -7.99
CA PRO A 120 13.46 19.36 -8.22
C PRO A 120 13.02 20.75 -8.73
N LEU A 121 11.99 20.79 -9.59
CA LEU A 121 11.48 22.03 -10.16
C LEU A 121 10.79 22.90 -9.10
N VAL A 122 9.97 22.29 -8.24
CA VAL A 122 9.28 23.00 -7.15
C VAL A 122 10.27 23.49 -6.10
N THR A 123 11.25 22.66 -5.74
CA THR A 123 12.29 23.03 -4.78
C THR A 123 13.19 24.14 -5.32
N GLY A 124 13.56 24.10 -6.61
CA GLY A 124 14.33 25.17 -7.25
C GLY A 124 13.61 26.52 -7.20
N MET A 125 12.32 26.56 -7.50
CA MET A 125 11.52 27.79 -7.39
C MET A 125 11.30 28.24 -5.94
N ALA A 126 11.30 27.32 -4.97
CA ALA A 126 11.12 27.63 -3.56
C ALA A 126 12.29 28.41 -2.95
N VAL A 127 13.47 28.36 -3.58
CA VAL A 127 14.62 29.19 -3.20
C VAL A 127 14.31 30.68 -3.37
N GLU A 128 13.61 31.04 -4.44
CA GLU A 128 13.25 32.44 -4.76
C GLU A 128 11.89 32.84 -4.17
N HIS A 129 11.00 31.88 -3.92
CA HIS A 129 9.64 32.11 -3.43
C HIS A 129 9.32 31.28 -2.19
N PRO A 130 9.41 31.85 -0.97
CA PRO A 130 9.24 31.11 0.28
C PRO A 130 7.92 30.34 0.40
N VAL A 131 6.84 30.85 -0.19
CA VAL A 131 5.51 30.23 -0.20
C VAL A 131 5.51 28.85 -0.88
N MET A 132 6.44 28.61 -1.81
CA MET A 132 6.54 27.35 -2.54
C MET A 132 7.18 26.21 -1.73
N TRP A 133 7.80 26.51 -0.58
CA TRP A 133 8.32 25.48 0.33
C TRP A 133 7.25 24.54 0.82
N LEU A 134 6.03 25.03 1.05
CA LEU A 134 4.90 24.18 1.42
C LEU A 134 4.63 23.12 0.33
N GLY A 135 4.68 23.53 -0.94
CA GLY A 135 4.55 22.62 -2.08
C GLY A 135 5.68 21.58 -2.12
N ALA A 136 6.92 21.99 -1.87
CA ALA A 136 8.07 21.07 -1.81
C ALA A 136 7.91 20.03 -0.69
N VAL A 137 7.46 20.45 0.50
CA VAL A 137 7.20 19.57 1.64
C VAL A 137 6.08 18.58 1.35
N ILE A 138 4.95 19.06 0.79
CA ILE A 138 3.83 18.18 0.40
C ILE A 138 4.29 17.15 -0.62
N ASN A 139 5.09 17.57 -1.61
CA ASN A 139 5.59 16.68 -2.65
C ASN A 139 6.54 15.61 -2.08
N LEU A 140 7.43 15.99 -1.16
CA LEU A 140 8.31 15.05 -0.46
C LEU A 140 7.52 14.04 0.37
N ALA A 141 6.51 14.49 1.12
CA ALA A 141 5.64 13.61 1.91
C ALA A 141 4.86 12.63 1.02
N ALA A 142 4.30 13.11 -0.09
CA ALA A 142 3.62 12.26 -1.07
C ALA A 142 4.58 11.24 -1.69
N PHE A 143 5.81 11.64 -2.05
CA PHE A 143 6.80 10.71 -2.55
C PHE A 143 7.10 9.60 -1.55
N ALA A 144 7.42 9.97 -0.30
CA ALA A 144 7.78 9.02 0.75
C ALA A 144 6.63 8.04 1.04
N ALA A 145 5.41 8.56 1.17
CA ALA A 145 4.23 7.74 1.45
C ALA A 145 3.94 6.76 0.30
N GLY A 146 3.93 7.24 -0.94
CA GLY A 146 3.69 6.37 -2.10
C GLY A 146 4.83 5.37 -2.32
N ALA A 147 6.08 5.75 -2.13
CA ALA A 147 7.23 4.86 -2.29
C ALA A 147 7.21 3.73 -1.25
N ASN A 148 6.88 4.04 0.00
CA ASN A 148 6.68 3.04 1.04
C ASN A 148 5.55 2.09 0.68
N LEU A 149 4.40 2.61 0.23
CA LEU A 149 3.26 1.79 -0.19
C LEU A 149 3.65 0.83 -1.34
N VAL A 150 4.32 1.33 -2.38
CA VAL A 150 4.79 0.50 -3.50
C VAL A 150 5.75 -0.59 -3.01
N ARG A 151 6.72 -0.22 -2.17
CA ARG A 151 7.72 -1.16 -1.63
C ARG A 151 7.04 -2.28 -0.84
N HIS A 152 6.11 -1.93 0.05
CA HIS A 152 5.40 -2.91 0.86
C HIS A 152 4.47 -3.78 0.00
N CYS A 153 3.74 -3.21 -0.96
CA CYS A 153 2.94 -4.00 -1.91
C CYS A 153 3.79 -5.02 -2.66
N MET A 154 4.99 -4.65 -3.13
CA MET A 154 5.88 -5.60 -3.83
C MET A 154 6.37 -6.72 -2.90
N SER A 155 6.74 -6.38 -1.67
CA SER A 155 7.16 -7.35 -0.65
C SER A 155 6.03 -8.35 -0.35
N ASP A 156 4.84 -7.82 -0.08
CA ASP A 156 3.66 -8.60 0.26
C ASP A 156 3.22 -9.48 -0.92
N THR A 157 3.32 -8.98 -2.15
CA THR A 157 3.01 -9.78 -3.36
C THR A 157 3.95 -10.97 -3.48
N SER A 158 5.25 -10.77 -3.26
CA SER A 158 6.24 -11.85 -3.28
C SER A 158 5.95 -12.89 -2.21
N LEU A 159 5.58 -12.44 -1.01
CA LEU A 159 5.28 -13.30 0.12
C LEU A 159 3.98 -14.09 -0.09
N VAL A 160 2.91 -13.46 -0.56
CA VAL A 160 1.64 -14.15 -0.89
C VAL A 160 1.86 -15.17 -1.99
N ASN A 161 2.61 -14.83 -3.03
CA ASN A 161 2.95 -15.79 -4.08
C ASN A 161 3.75 -16.97 -3.54
N LEU A 162 4.72 -16.73 -2.66
CA LEU A 162 5.50 -17.81 -2.04
C LEU A 162 4.61 -18.71 -1.18
N VAL A 163 3.68 -18.17 -0.40
CA VAL A 163 2.78 -18.96 0.44
C VAL A 163 1.76 -19.75 -0.39
N LEU A 164 1.19 -19.14 -1.43
CA LEU A 164 0.14 -19.76 -2.24
C LEU A 164 0.68 -20.70 -3.32
N THR A 165 1.90 -20.48 -3.81
CA THR A 165 2.51 -21.32 -4.87
C THR A 165 3.66 -22.20 -4.41
N GLY A 166 4.35 -21.83 -3.33
CA GLY A 166 5.52 -22.56 -2.81
C GLY A 166 5.19 -23.76 -1.93
N ARG A 167 3.89 -24.02 -1.66
CA ARG A 167 3.43 -25.24 -0.98
C ARG A 167 2.87 -26.30 -1.94
N GLY A 168 3.22 -26.21 -3.22
CA GLY A 168 3.01 -27.26 -4.21
C GLY A 168 4.23 -28.17 -4.27
N ASP A 169 4.21 -29.18 -3.41
CA ASP A 169 4.89 -30.49 -3.40
C ASP A 169 5.37 -30.88 -2.00
#